data_AF-A0A0F9PDE1-F1
#
_entry.id   AF-A0A0F9PDE1-F1
#
_cell.length_a   1.000
_cell.length_b   1.000
_cell.length_c   1.000
_cell.angle_alpha   90.00
_cell.angle_beta   90.00
_cell.angle_gamma   90.00
#
_symmetry.space_group_name_H-M   'P 1'
#
loop_
_entity.id
_entity.type
_entity.pdbx_description
1 polymer ?
#
loop_
_entity_poly.entity_id
_entity_poly.type
_entity_poly.pdbx_seq_one_letter_code
_entity_poly.pdbx_strand_id
1 'polypeptide(L)'
;MTIQLITGHWHGNTGDTYLQLGGIPRFFKMWGLEIATPAWLEWAPGMAADDLTTEGIYRDASGGALEDLAFGYGVSPYYGGDVLTSTLQPSVVYGHDDVNFIERDDTDYRFLTDGAAGIFGDASSADIDTWTLDTAGTPSGHFNSDAVGTYINDGSLIRIQSRDRKHVYEAHIVNSAISADGSASDEIVLSWAVPTGSVEFIGGFAGYKPTPVGNVTKPGLLINENVIAASSMMVAFMAWMDG
;
A
#
# COMPACT_ATOMS: atom_id res chain seq x y z
N MET A 1 -5.41 -6.10 -27.10
CA MET A 1 -4.39 -6.05 -26.03
C MET A 1 -4.94 -5.12 -24.98
N THR A 2 -5.32 -5.64 -23.82
CA THR A 2 -5.92 -4.84 -22.75
C THR A 2 -4.78 -4.33 -21.90
N ILE A 3 -4.55 -3.01 -21.89
CA ILE A 3 -3.57 -2.42 -21.00
C ILE A 3 -4.13 -2.48 -19.58
N GLN A 4 -3.42 -3.13 -18.66
CA GLN A 4 -3.78 -3.15 -17.25
C GLN A 4 -2.94 -2.11 -16.52
N LEU A 5 -3.60 -1.17 -15.85
CA LEU A 5 -2.99 -0.25 -14.91
C LEU A 5 -3.02 -0.87 -13.51
N ILE A 6 -1.85 -1.04 -12.91
CA ILE A 6 -1.72 -1.41 -11.49
C ILE A 6 -1.28 -0.16 -10.73
N THR A 7 -1.94 0.13 -9.61
CA THR A 7 -1.57 1.19 -8.69
C THR A 7 -1.51 0.63 -7.28
N GLY A 8 -0.84 1.37 -6.41
CA GLY A 8 -0.86 1.08 -4.98
C GLY A 8 0.11 1.96 -4.24
N HIS A 9 0.30 1.61 -2.98
CA HIS A 9 1.19 2.31 -2.08
C HIS A 9 1.75 1.33 -1.05
N TRP A 10 2.94 1.64 -0.53
CA TRP A 10 3.59 0.87 0.52
C TRP A 10 4.44 1.79 1.41
N HIS A 11 4.87 1.26 2.55
CA HIS A 11 5.81 1.94 3.42
C HIS A 11 7.23 1.62 2.96
N GLY A 12 7.99 2.64 2.58
CA GLY A 12 9.32 2.47 2.00
C GLY A 12 10.34 1.86 2.96
N ASN A 13 11.23 1.05 2.42
CA ASN A 13 12.32 0.37 3.07
C ASN A 13 13.60 1.22 2.96
N THR A 14 14.52 1.04 3.91
CA THR A 14 15.88 1.61 3.86
C THR A 14 16.82 0.89 2.86
N GLY A 15 16.35 -0.17 2.23
CA GLY A 15 17.08 -1.01 1.29
C GLY A 15 16.37 -1.19 -0.06
N ASP A 16 16.69 -2.31 -0.71
CA ASP A 16 16.08 -2.68 -1.97
C ASP A 16 14.69 -3.29 -1.77
N THR A 17 13.71 -2.82 -2.54
CA THR A 17 12.35 -3.35 -2.54
C THR A 17 12.05 -4.11 -3.82
N TYR A 18 11.58 -5.34 -3.65
CA TYR A 18 11.11 -6.23 -4.69
C TYR A 18 9.58 -6.16 -4.74
N LEU A 19 9.07 -5.34 -5.64
CA LEU A 19 7.65 -5.14 -5.90
C LEU A 19 7.12 -6.25 -6.82
N GLN A 20 6.36 -7.19 -6.26
CA GLN A 20 5.84 -8.35 -6.98
C GLN A 20 4.51 -8.05 -7.69
N LEU A 21 4.58 -7.81 -9.01
CA LEU A 21 3.43 -7.39 -9.83
C LEU A 21 2.78 -8.54 -10.62
N GLY A 22 3.44 -9.70 -10.69
CA GLY A 22 3.03 -10.82 -11.56
C GLY A 22 3.50 -10.68 -13.01
N GLY A 23 4.32 -9.68 -13.32
CA GLY A 23 4.93 -9.44 -14.63
C GLY A 23 5.83 -8.20 -14.63
N ILE A 24 6.57 -7.99 -15.73
CA ILE A 24 7.39 -6.78 -15.90
C ILE A 24 6.53 -5.71 -16.59
N PRO A 25 6.35 -4.52 -16.00
CA PRO A 25 5.58 -3.45 -16.63
C PRO A 25 6.34 -2.83 -17.80
N ARG A 26 5.59 -2.22 -18.73
CA ARG A 26 6.11 -1.36 -19.81
C ARG A 26 6.51 0.03 -19.33
N PHE A 27 5.92 0.46 -18.23
CA PHE A 27 6.20 1.74 -17.62
C PHE A 27 5.92 1.64 -16.13
N PHE A 28 6.76 2.27 -15.35
CA PHE A 28 6.62 2.37 -13.91
C PHE A 28 6.92 3.80 -13.49
N LYS A 29 6.10 4.33 -12.58
CA LYS A 29 6.33 5.60 -11.94
C LYS A 29 6.00 5.50 -10.47
N MET A 30 6.85 6.08 -9.63
CA MET A 30 6.65 6.15 -8.19
C MET A 30 6.95 7.55 -7.65
N TRP A 31 6.35 7.88 -6.51
CA TRP A 31 6.54 9.15 -5.84
C TRP A 31 6.27 9.02 -4.33
N GLY A 32 6.98 9.82 -3.53
CA GLY A 32 6.72 9.93 -2.09
C GLY A 32 5.43 10.70 -1.82
N LEU A 33 4.67 10.31 -0.80
CA LEU A 33 3.39 10.94 -0.43
C LEU A 33 3.52 11.99 0.68
N GLU A 34 4.60 11.95 1.46
CA GLU A 34 4.76 12.74 2.69
C GLU A 34 5.57 14.03 2.49
N ILE A 35 5.85 14.40 1.23
CA ILE A 35 6.70 15.55 0.87
C ILE A 35 5.89 16.55 0.04
N ALA A 36 5.99 17.85 0.41
CA ALA A 36 5.26 18.93 -0.26
C ALA A 36 5.55 19.04 -1.77
N THR A 37 6.80 18.75 -2.17
CA THR A 37 7.21 18.57 -3.56
C THR A 37 7.69 17.14 -3.68
N PRO A 38 6.88 16.21 -4.21
CA PRO A 38 7.22 14.80 -4.17
C PRO A 38 8.38 14.52 -5.12
N ALA A 39 9.44 13.92 -4.58
CA ALA A 39 10.44 13.25 -5.39
C ALA A 39 9.73 12.14 -6.19
N TRP A 40 10.15 11.94 -7.43
CA TRP A 40 9.57 10.89 -8.28
C TRP A 40 10.62 10.23 -9.15
N LEU A 41 10.32 8.97 -9.49
CA LEU A 41 11.11 8.15 -10.40
C LEU A 41 10.20 7.61 -11.49
N GLU A 42 10.69 7.67 -12.73
CA GLU A 42 10.07 7.03 -13.89
C GLU A 42 11.02 6.00 -14.49
N TRP A 43 10.47 4.87 -14.91
CA TRP A 43 11.21 3.78 -15.52
C TRP A 43 10.44 3.14 -16.67
N ALA A 44 11.15 2.74 -17.71
CA ALA A 44 10.64 1.91 -18.79
C ALA A 44 11.71 0.90 -19.23
N PRO A 45 11.34 -0.29 -19.72
CA PRO A 45 12.31 -1.34 -20.09
C PRO A 45 13.40 -0.90 -21.07
N GLY A 46 13.08 0.05 -21.96
CA GLY A 46 14.02 0.58 -22.95
C GLY A 46 15.14 1.44 -22.36
N MET A 47 14.99 1.97 -21.14
CA MET A 47 16.02 2.80 -20.50
C MET A 47 17.30 2.01 -20.18
N ALA A 48 17.18 0.69 -20.01
CA ALA A 48 18.31 -0.19 -19.80
C ALA A 48 18.93 -0.76 -21.10
N ALA A 49 18.25 -0.63 -22.25
CA ALA A 49 18.49 -1.50 -23.41
C ALA A 49 19.31 -0.87 -24.57
N ASP A 50 19.34 0.46 -24.74
CA ASP A 50 19.91 1.05 -25.96
C ASP A 50 20.52 2.44 -25.68
N ASP A 51 21.82 2.51 -25.36
CA ASP A 51 22.60 3.75 -25.13
C ASP A 51 22.39 4.56 -23.82
N LEU A 52 21.43 4.23 -22.96
CA LEU A 52 21.19 5.02 -21.74
C LEU A 52 21.86 4.47 -20.46
N THR A 53 22.22 3.19 -20.33
CA THR A 53 22.78 2.62 -19.08
C THR A 53 22.06 3.11 -17.80
N THR A 54 20.75 3.38 -17.93
CA THR A 54 19.98 4.17 -16.96
C THR A 54 18.87 3.30 -16.41
N GLU A 55 18.79 3.20 -15.09
CA GLU A 55 17.76 2.46 -14.36
C GLU A 55 16.60 3.36 -13.91
N GLY A 56 16.49 4.56 -14.46
CA GLY A 56 15.33 5.42 -14.25
C GLY A 56 15.68 6.89 -14.41
N ILE A 57 14.65 7.69 -14.63
CA ILE A 57 14.75 9.15 -14.60
C ILE A 57 14.18 9.60 -13.26
N TYR A 58 15.01 10.31 -12.50
CA TYR A 58 14.69 10.80 -11.17
C TYR A 58 14.51 12.30 -11.17
N ARG A 59 13.63 12.78 -10.30
CA ARG A 59 13.58 14.18 -9.89
C ARG A 59 13.47 14.26 -8.38
N ASP A 60 14.33 15.08 -7.80
CA ASP A 60 14.37 15.28 -6.35
C ASP A 60 13.21 16.12 -5.81
N ALA A 61 13.08 16.09 -4.48
CA ALA A 61 12.10 16.88 -3.75
C ALA A 61 12.36 18.40 -3.80
N SER A 62 13.54 18.84 -4.25
CA SER A 62 13.84 20.27 -4.42
C SER A 62 13.27 20.84 -5.73
N GLY A 63 12.75 19.96 -6.60
CA GLY A 63 12.24 20.34 -7.91
C GLY A 63 13.36 20.66 -8.89
N GLY A 64 14.55 20.11 -8.66
CA GLY A 64 15.75 20.28 -9.47
C GLY A 64 15.64 19.71 -10.89
N ALA A 65 16.80 19.62 -11.55
CA ALA A 65 16.92 19.02 -12.87
C ALA A 65 16.56 17.53 -12.82
N LEU A 66 16.22 16.98 -13.99
CA LEU A 66 16.06 15.53 -14.14
C LEU A 66 17.44 14.87 -14.12
N GLU A 67 17.55 13.76 -13.40
CA GLU A 67 18.78 12.99 -13.26
C GLU A 67 18.59 11.58 -13.82
N ASP A 68 19.56 11.12 -14.59
CA ASP A 68 19.64 9.75 -15.07
C ASP A 68 20.27 8.88 -13.97
N LEU A 69 19.53 7.87 -13.50
CA LEU A 69 20.02 6.96 -12.47
C LEU A 69 20.92 5.90 -13.09
N ALA A 70 22.16 5.82 -12.62
CA ALA A 70 23.11 4.81 -13.06
C ALA A 70 22.66 3.38 -12.68
N PHE A 71 23.26 2.38 -13.34
CA PHE A 71 23.02 0.98 -13.02
C PHE A 71 23.32 0.64 -11.55
N GLY A 72 22.44 -0.13 -10.91
CA GLY A 72 22.44 -0.45 -9.49
C GLY A 72 21.78 0.60 -8.57
N TYR A 73 21.29 1.72 -9.12
CA TYR A 73 20.75 2.84 -8.35
C TYR A 73 19.28 3.16 -8.67
N GLY A 74 18.66 2.47 -9.63
CA GLY A 74 17.28 2.77 -10.02
C GLY A 74 16.36 1.57 -9.87
N VAL A 75 15.56 1.37 -10.91
CA VAL A 75 14.62 0.30 -11.07
C VAL A 75 15.15 -0.68 -12.12
N SER A 76 15.08 -1.96 -11.80
CA SER A 76 15.42 -3.04 -12.72
C SER A 76 14.34 -4.12 -12.75
N PRO A 77 14.19 -4.88 -13.85
CA PRO A 77 13.28 -6.01 -13.90
C PRO A 77 13.68 -7.08 -12.88
N TYR A 78 12.71 -7.58 -12.12
CA TYR A 78 12.86 -8.76 -11.27
C TYR A 78 12.02 -9.91 -11.84
N TYR A 79 12.64 -11.02 -12.21
CA TYR A 79 11.94 -12.12 -12.89
C TYR A 79 11.27 -13.13 -11.95
N GLY A 80 11.46 -13.00 -10.63
CA GLY A 80 10.89 -13.92 -9.65
C GLY A 80 11.46 -15.34 -9.72
N GLY A 81 10.81 -16.26 -9.00
CA GLY A 81 11.16 -17.68 -8.96
C GLY A 81 11.99 -18.12 -7.75
N ASP A 82 12.37 -17.18 -6.88
CA ASP A 82 13.08 -17.50 -5.63
C ASP A 82 12.09 -17.98 -4.58
N VAL A 83 12.48 -19.00 -3.80
CA VAL A 83 11.76 -19.35 -2.57
C VAL A 83 12.25 -18.41 -1.47
N LEU A 84 11.37 -17.59 -0.92
CA LEU A 84 11.75 -16.66 0.14
C LEU A 84 12.20 -17.41 1.38
N THR A 85 13.37 -17.03 1.87
CA THR A 85 13.93 -17.48 3.15
C THR A 85 13.96 -16.30 4.11
N SER A 86 14.16 -16.56 5.40
CA SER A 86 14.34 -15.49 6.40
C SER A 86 15.60 -14.65 6.16
N THR A 87 16.51 -15.06 5.28
CA THR A 87 17.64 -14.25 4.85
C THR A 87 17.25 -13.24 3.78
N LEU A 88 16.37 -13.62 2.84
CA LEU A 88 15.90 -12.74 1.77
C LEU A 88 14.81 -11.78 2.26
N GLN A 89 13.95 -12.27 3.16
CA GLN A 89 12.86 -11.54 3.80
C GLN A 89 13.10 -11.52 5.32
N PRO A 90 13.90 -10.58 5.84
CA PRO A 90 14.27 -10.57 7.26
C PRO A 90 13.10 -10.22 8.18
N SER A 91 12.11 -9.48 7.68
CA SER A 91 10.87 -9.17 8.40
C SER A 91 9.64 -9.48 7.56
N VAL A 92 8.58 -9.98 8.19
CA VAL A 92 7.22 -10.08 7.61
C VAL A 92 6.23 -9.17 8.34
N VAL A 93 6.75 -8.20 9.10
CA VAL A 93 5.94 -7.22 9.82
C VAL A 93 5.39 -6.21 8.83
N TYR A 94 4.07 -5.98 8.88
CA TYR A 94 3.37 -5.11 7.94
C TYR A 94 3.84 -3.66 8.07
N GLY A 95 4.20 -3.03 6.94
CA GLY A 95 4.71 -1.66 6.87
C GLY A 95 5.97 -1.38 7.69
N HIS A 96 6.84 -2.38 7.85
CA HIS A 96 8.14 -2.22 8.50
C HIS A 96 9.26 -1.98 7.48
N ASP A 97 10.23 -1.13 7.83
CA ASP A 97 11.37 -0.74 7.00
C ASP A 97 12.38 -1.87 6.68
N ASP A 98 12.12 -3.11 7.10
CA ASP A 98 13.00 -4.28 6.86
C ASP A 98 12.29 -5.32 5.96
N VAL A 99 11.28 -4.88 5.20
CA VAL A 99 10.49 -5.71 4.30
C VAL A 99 11.03 -5.55 2.89
N ASN A 100 11.71 -6.56 2.39
CA ASN A 100 12.35 -6.49 1.06
C ASN A 100 11.36 -6.87 -0.05
N PHE A 101 10.54 -7.90 0.14
CA PHE A 101 9.62 -8.42 -0.87
C PHE A 101 8.18 -8.10 -0.48
N ILE A 102 7.49 -7.38 -1.37
CA ILE A 102 6.10 -7.00 -1.17
C ILE A 102 5.22 -7.51 -2.31
N GLU A 103 4.01 -7.92 -1.96
CA GLU A 103 2.97 -8.33 -2.89
C GLU A 103 1.68 -7.55 -2.63
N ARG A 104 0.79 -7.53 -3.63
CA ARG A 104 -0.49 -6.81 -3.50
C ARG A 104 -1.26 -7.34 -2.28
N ASP A 105 -1.84 -6.41 -1.53
CA ASP A 105 -2.72 -6.76 -0.44
C ASP A 105 -4.19 -6.59 -0.84
N ASP A 106 -4.92 -7.69 -0.74
CA ASP A 106 -6.37 -7.80 -0.94
C ASP A 106 -7.08 -8.35 0.30
N THR A 107 -6.37 -8.39 1.44
CA THR A 107 -6.91 -8.89 2.71
C THR A 107 -7.96 -7.93 3.25
N ASP A 108 -9.06 -8.49 3.74
CA ASP A 108 -10.06 -7.77 4.51
C ASP A 108 -9.73 -7.90 6.00
N TYR A 109 -9.30 -6.81 6.61
CA TYR A 109 -8.84 -6.76 8.00
C TYR A 109 -9.92 -6.41 9.00
N ARG A 110 -11.19 -6.31 8.58
CA ARG A 110 -12.31 -5.92 9.46
C ARG A 110 -12.68 -6.95 10.53
N PHE A 111 -12.08 -8.13 10.51
CA PHE A 111 -12.43 -9.23 11.41
C PHE A 111 -11.71 -9.15 12.75
N LEU A 112 -12.31 -9.73 13.78
CA LEU A 112 -11.61 -10.05 15.02
C LEU A 112 -10.49 -11.05 14.72
N THR A 113 -9.25 -10.76 15.11
CA THR A 113 -8.15 -11.71 14.89
C THR A 113 -8.46 -13.05 15.55
N ASP A 114 -8.45 -14.09 14.72
CA ASP A 114 -8.45 -15.49 15.14
C ASP A 114 -7.23 -16.18 14.50
N GLY A 115 -6.10 -16.05 15.18
CA GLY A 115 -4.82 -16.60 14.74
C GLY A 115 -4.82 -18.14 14.60
N ALA A 116 -5.78 -18.85 15.22
CA ALA A 116 -5.92 -20.30 15.05
C ALA A 116 -6.63 -20.65 13.74
N ALA A 117 -7.56 -19.80 13.28
CA ALA A 117 -8.26 -19.94 12.00
C ALA A 117 -7.48 -19.33 10.82
N GLY A 118 -6.35 -18.65 11.07
CA GLY A 118 -5.59 -17.93 10.05
C GLY A 118 -6.28 -16.64 9.60
N ILE A 119 -7.19 -16.11 10.42
CA ILE A 119 -7.86 -14.82 10.18
C ILE A 119 -7.02 -13.74 10.87
N PHE A 120 -6.44 -12.86 10.05
CA PHE A 120 -5.66 -11.70 10.51
C PHE A 120 -6.53 -10.47 10.30
N GLY A 121 -6.93 -9.82 11.39
CA GLY A 121 -7.81 -8.66 11.35
C GLY A 121 -7.67 -7.80 12.60
N ASP A 122 -8.00 -6.53 12.48
CA ASP A 122 -7.67 -5.54 13.50
C ASP A 122 -8.81 -5.27 14.46
N ALA A 123 -9.97 -5.91 14.32
CA ALA A 123 -11.08 -5.61 15.21
C ALA A 123 -10.80 -6.09 16.64
N SER A 124 -11.11 -5.26 17.64
CA SER A 124 -10.73 -5.49 19.04
C SER A 124 -11.64 -6.46 19.79
N SER A 125 -12.95 -6.44 19.51
CA SER A 125 -13.96 -7.14 20.32
C SER A 125 -15.02 -7.88 19.50
N ALA A 126 -15.32 -7.38 18.30
CA ALA A 126 -16.21 -8.01 17.33
C ALA A 126 -15.83 -7.53 15.93
N ASP A 127 -16.23 -8.26 14.89
CA ASP A 127 -16.01 -7.82 13.51
C ASP A 127 -16.58 -6.41 13.28
N ILE A 128 -15.83 -5.60 12.55
CA ILE A 128 -16.27 -4.29 12.08
C ILE A 128 -17.18 -4.50 10.87
N ASP A 129 -18.48 -4.33 11.08
CA ASP A 129 -19.53 -4.57 10.09
C ASP A 129 -20.45 -3.37 9.87
N THR A 130 -20.31 -2.32 10.69
CA THR A 130 -21.19 -1.16 10.69
C THR A 130 -20.39 0.12 10.74
N TRP A 131 -20.69 1.03 9.82
CA TRP A 131 -20.22 2.40 9.82
C TRP A 131 -21.37 3.32 10.20
N THR A 132 -21.19 4.15 11.24
CA THR A 132 -22.12 5.19 11.62
C THR A 132 -21.54 6.56 11.30
N LEU A 133 -22.30 7.35 10.56
CA LEU A 133 -21.94 8.75 10.25
C LEU A 133 -22.50 9.61 11.37
N ASP A 134 -21.66 10.34 12.09
CA ASP A 134 -22.08 11.07 13.28
C ASP A 134 -22.87 12.33 12.92
N THR A 135 -22.37 13.07 11.93
CA THR A 135 -22.99 14.31 11.46
C THR A 135 -23.10 14.29 9.94
N ALA A 136 -24.32 14.55 9.45
CA ALA A 136 -24.57 14.61 8.01
C ALA A 136 -23.66 15.63 7.31
N GLY A 137 -22.91 15.17 6.32
CA GLY A 137 -21.99 15.99 5.54
C GLY A 137 -20.60 16.17 6.16
N THR A 138 -20.39 15.73 7.40
CA THR A 138 -19.06 15.67 8.01
C THR A 138 -18.44 14.32 7.69
N PRO A 139 -17.14 14.24 7.36
CA PRO A 139 -16.46 12.97 7.08
C PRO A 139 -16.19 12.09 8.30
N SER A 140 -16.70 12.46 9.48
CA SER A 140 -16.43 11.74 10.71
C SER A 140 -17.59 10.86 11.19
N GLY A 141 -17.22 9.77 11.85
CA GLY A 141 -18.11 8.73 12.30
C GLY A 141 -17.38 7.71 13.16
N HIS A 142 -18.01 6.57 13.38
CA HIS A 142 -17.44 5.48 14.19
C HIS A 142 -17.84 4.10 13.66
N PHE A 143 -17.02 3.10 14.02
CA PHE A 143 -17.31 1.69 13.82
C PHE A 143 -18.09 1.09 15.00
N ASN A 144 -18.66 -0.10 14.81
CA ASN A 144 -19.28 -0.87 15.89
C ASN A 144 -18.27 -1.59 16.82
N SER A 145 -16.99 -1.62 16.45
CA SER A 145 -15.88 -2.12 17.27
C SER A 145 -14.63 -1.31 16.97
N ASP A 146 -13.74 -1.17 17.95
CA ASP A 146 -12.45 -0.52 17.78
C ASP A 146 -11.55 -1.36 16.86
N ALA A 147 -10.60 -0.71 16.20
CA ALA A 147 -9.46 -1.36 15.57
C ALA A 147 -8.26 -1.34 16.53
N VAL A 148 -7.32 -2.28 16.45
CA VAL A 148 -6.12 -2.34 17.31
C VAL A 148 -4.87 -1.80 16.59
N GLY A 149 -4.97 -1.50 15.29
CA GLY A 149 -4.04 -0.65 14.55
C GLY A 149 -2.83 -1.34 13.92
N THR A 150 -2.77 -2.68 13.86
CA THR A 150 -1.66 -3.38 13.19
C THR A 150 -1.74 -3.25 11.67
N TYR A 151 -2.95 -3.29 11.11
CA TYR A 151 -3.23 -3.29 9.67
C TYR A 151 -4.13 -2.12 9.27
N ILE A 152 -5.12 -1.78 10.08
CA ILE A 152 -6.08 -0.70 9.83
C ILE A 152 -5.54 0.58 10.46
N ASN A 153 -5.18 1.54 9.63
CA ASN A 153 -4.73 2.89 10.03
C ASN A 153 -5.04 3.91 8.92
N ASP A 154 -4.56 5.14 9.07
CA ASP A 154 -4.59 6.18 8.03
C ASP A 154 -4.09 5.64 6.68
N GLY A 155 -4.84 5.90 5.61
CA GLY A 155 -4.60 5.36 4.28
C GLY A 155 -5.36 4.08 3.94
N SER A 156 -5.97 3.40 4.94
CA SER A 156 -6.75 2.18 4.70
C SER A 156 -7.99 2.46 3.86
N LEU A 157 -8.21 1.65 2.83
CA LEU A 157 -9.43 1.69 2.01
C LEU A 157 -10.58 1.02 2.75
N ILE A 158 -11.72 1.70 2.84
CA ILE A 158 -12.96 1.14 3.37
C ILE A 158 -14.01 1.13 2.27
N ARG A 159 -14.75 0.01 2.16
CA ARG A 159 -15.96 -0.09 1.35
C ARG A 159 -17.19 -0.16 2.24
N ILE A 160 -18.13 0.76 2.05
CA ILE A 160 -19.37 0.86 2.82
C ILE A 160 -20.56 0.74 1.88
N GLN A 161 -21.40 -0.26 2.11
CA GLN A 161 -22.71 -0.39 1.47
C GLN A 161 -23.72 0.45 2.24
N SER A 162 -24.31 1.44 1.57
CA SER A 162 -25.39 2.25 2.11
C SER A 162 -26.55 1.42 2.67
N ARG A 163 -27.26 1.93 3.70
CA ARG A 163 -28.44 1.25 4.28
C ARG A 163 -29.54 0.93 3.26
N ASP A 164 -29.69 1.73 2.21
CA ASP A 164 -30.66 1.47 1.14
C ASP A 164 -30.21 0.36 0.15
N ARG A 165 -28.99 -0.14 0.32
CA ARG A 165 -28.32 -1.17 -0.50
C ARG A 165 -28.17 -0.82 -1.97
N LYS A 166 -28.17 0.48 -2.32
CA LYS A 166 -28.06 0.94 -3.71
C LYS A 166 -26.68 1.43 -4.10
N HIS A 167 -25.86 1.83 -3.13
CA HIS A 167 -24.57 2.45 -3.38
C HIS A 167 -23.50 1.85 -2.49
N VAL A 168 -22.40 1.42 -3.12
CA VAL A 168 -21.16 1.10 -2.42
C VAL A 168 -20.27 2.32 -2.53
N TYR A 169 -19.77 2.76 -1.39
CA TYR A 169 -18.91 3.92 -1.27
C TYR A 169 -17.51 3.47 -0.88
N GLU A 170 -16.51 4.03 -1.53
CA GLU A 170 -15.11 3.81 -1.22
C GLU A 170 -14.52 5.10 -0.66
N ALA A 171 -13.88 5.00 0.50
CA ALA A 171 -13.20 6.11 1.15
C ALA A 171 -11.95 5.61 1.87
N HIS A 172 -10.98 6.49 2.07
CA HIS A 172 -9.79 6.21 2.86
C HIS A 172 -9.94 6.76 4.27
N ILE A 173 -9.39 6.07 5.26
CA ILE A 173 -9.17 6.63 6.61
C ILE A 173 -8.11 7.74 6.50
N VAL A 174 -8.35 8.90 7.10
CA VAL A 174 -7.40 10.05 7.05
C VAL A 174 -6.98 10.57 8.42
N ASN A 175 -7.71 10.20 9.46
CA ASN A 175 -7.31 10.44 10.83
C ASN A 175 -8.03 9.40 11.68
N SER A 176 -7.24 8.47 12.19
CA SER A 176 -7.71 7.37 12.97
C SER A 176 -7.23 7.58 14.41
N ALA A 177 -8.09 8.19 15.24
CA ALA A 177 -7.96 8.06 16.68
C ALA A 177 -8.47 6.66 17.06
N ILE A 178 -7.79 5.63 16.55
CA ILE A 178 -8.06 4.24 16.85
C ILE A 178 -7.46 3.98 18.24
N SER A 179 -8.23 4.24 19.29
CA SER A 179 -7.75 4.00 20.65
C SER A 179 -8.06 2.56 21.02
N ALA A 180 -7.11 1.88 21.67
CA ALA A 180 -7.30 0.50 22.14
C ALA A 180 -8.26 0.41 23.35
N ASP A 181 -8.89 1.52 23.76
CA ASP A 181 -9.44 1.70 25.10
C ASP A 181 -10.91 2.16 25.09
N GLY A 182 -11.78 1.43 24.38
CA GLY A 182 -13.14 1.12 24.81
C GLY A 182 -14.06 2.30 25.20
N SER A 183 -13.90 3.46 24.58
CA SER A 183 -14.84 4.56 24.72
C SER A 183 -15.62 4.69 23.42
N ALA A 184 -16.95 4.77 23.50
CA ALA A 184 -17.87 4.79 22.35
C ALA A 184 -17.80 6.07 21.48
N SER A 185 -16.63 6.71 21.41
CA SER A 185 -16.38 8.00 20.76
C SER A 185 -15.06 8.03 20.00
N ASP A 186 -14.56 6.88 19.52
CA ASP A 186 -13.38 6.86 18.66
C ASP A 186 -13.77 7.38 17.27
N GLU A 187 -13.56 8.68 17.10
CA GLU A 187 -13.84 9.41 15.87
C GLU A 187 -12.88 8.93 14.77
N ILE A 188 -13.44 8.26 13.78
CA ILE A 188 -12.76 7.93 12.54
C ILE A 188 -13.13 8.99 11.51
N VAL A 189 -12.12 9.63 10.93
CA VAL A 189 -12.31 10.57 9.83
C VAL A 189 -12.00 9.89 8.50
N LEU A 190 -12.93 9.98 7.57
CA LEU A 190 -12.76 9.50 6.20
C LEU A 190 -12.33 10.64 5.25
N SER A 191 -11.81 10.27 4.09
CA SER A 191 -11.44 11.24 3.04
C SER A 191 -12.60 12.10 2.53
N TRP A 192 -13.85 11.64 2.72
CA TRP A 192 -15.07 12.37 2.41
C TRP A 192 -16.26 11.76 3.18
N ALA A 193 -17.39 12.48 3.27
CA ALA A 193 -18.55 12.05 4.05
C ALA A 193 -19.30 10.87 3.40
N VAL A 194 -19.22 9.70 4.04
CA VAL A 194 -19.91 8.47 3.60
C VAL A 194 -21.16 8.22 4.47
N PRO A 195 -22.35 7.99 3.87
CA PRO A 195 -23.55 7.65 4.63
C PRO A 195 -23.41 6.40 5.49
N THR A 196 -24.14 6.36 6.61
CA THR A 196 -24.25 5.18 7.48
C THR A 196 -24.65 3.94 6.69
N GLY A 197 -23.99 2.82 6.99
CA GLY A 197 -24.11 1.59 6.20
C GLY A 197 -23.40 0.40 6.81
N SER A 198 -23.36 -0.69 6.05
CA SER A 198 -22.61 -1.89 6.38
C SER A 198 -21.19 -1.81 5.81
N VAL A 199 -20.19 -2.14 6.60
CA VAL A 199 -18.79 -2.25 6.16
C VAL A 199 -18.63 -3.59 5.45
N GLU A 200 -18.25 -3.55 4.18
CA GLU A 200 -18.03 -4.74 3.34
C GLU A 200 -16.57 -5.16 3.28
N PHE A 201 -15.66 -4.21 3.51
CA PHE A 201 -14.22 -4.42 3.39
C PHE A 201 -13.47 -3.30 4.13
N ILE A 202 -12.41 -3.66 4.86
CA ILE A 202 -11.37 -2.72 5.29
C ILE A 202 -10.01 -3.28 4.88
N GLY A 203 -9.32 -2.60 3.97
CA GLY A 203 -7.97 -2.96 3.55
C GLY A 203 -6.91 -2.49 4.54
N GLY A 204 -5.66 -2.91 4.33
CA GLY A 204 -4.55 -2.43 5.12
C GLY A 204 -4.21 -0.96 4.80
N PHE A 205 -3.45 -0.32 5.69
CA PHE A 205 -2.99 1.06 5.50
C PHE A 205 -2.04 1.21 4.30
N ALA A 206 -1.35 0.14 3.94
CA ALA A 206 -0.62 -0.02 2.68
C ALA A 206 -1.44 -0.85 1.69
N GLY A 207 -1.30 -0.60 0.38
CA GLY A 207 -1.92 -1.45 -0.66
C GLY A 207 -1.10 -2.70 -0.99
N TYR A 208 0.09 -2.84 -0.41
CA TYR A 208 1.03 -3.94 -0.58
C TYR A 208 1.53 -4.39 0.79
N LYS A 209 1.70 -5.71 0.94
CA LYS A 209 2.10 -6.38 2.18
C LYS A 209 3.38 -7.19 1.99
N PRO A 210 4.08 -7.53 3.09
CA PRO A 210 5.20 -8.45 3.04
C PRO A 210 4.82 -9.78 2.41
N THR A 211 5.63 -10.29 1.48
CA THR A 211 5.46 -11.66 0.98
C THR A 211 5.95 -12.64 2.06
N PRO A 212 5.13 -13.62 2.48
CA PRO A 212 5.54 -14.59 3.49
C PRO A 212 6.78 -15.40 3.11
N VAL A 213 7.62 -15.72 4.10
CA VAL A 213 8.72 -16.68 3.96
C VAL A 213 8.16 -18.04 3.56
N GLY A 214 8.82 -18.72 2.62
CA GLY A 214 8.40 -19.99 2.05
C GLY A 214 7.60 -19.86 0.75
N ASN A 215 7.10 -18.67 0.42
CA ASN A 215 6.45 -18.42 -0.86
C ASN A 215 7.48 -18.27 -1.99
N VAL A 216 7.06 -18.65 -3.20
CA VAL A 216 7.81 -18.39 -4.44
C VAL A 216 7.50 -16.98 -4.91
N THR A 217 8.53 -16.18 -5.15
CA THR A 217 8.39 -14.79 -5.61
C THR A 217 7.82 -14.70 -7.02
N LYS A 218 6.99 -13.69 -7.26
CA LYS A 218 6.43 -13.38 -8.58
C LYS A 218 7.32 -12.36 -9.32
N PRO A 219 7.29 -12.34 -10.67
CA PRO A 219 7.98 -11.30 -11.43
C PRO A 219 7.41 -9.90 -11.14
N GLY A 220 8.24 -8.88 -11.33
CA GLY A 220 7.94 -7.51 -10.98
C GLY A 220 9.17 -6.60 -11.14
N LEU A 221 9.42 -5.76 -10.15
CA LEU A 221 10.52 -4.78 -10.18
C LEU A 221 11.39 -4.90 -8.93
N LEU A 222 12.69 -4.73 -9.10
CA LEU A 222 13.64 -4.39 -8.04
C LEU A 222 13.83 -2.88 -8.05
N ILE A 223 13.64 -2.24 -6.90
CA ILE A 223 13.69 -0.79 -6.71
C ILE A 223 14.75 -0.49 -5.65
N ASN A 224 15.74 0.33 -5.98
CA ASN A 224 16.67 0.86 -5.00
C ASN A 224 16.05 2.08 -4.30
N GLU A 225 15.53 1.92 -3.09
CA GLU A 225 14.76 2.98 -2.43
C GLU A 225 15.63 4.09 -1.82
N ASN A 226 16.92 3.83 -1.62
CA ASN A 226 17.86 4.82 -1.09
C ASN A 226 18.00 6.05 -2.00
N VAL A 227 17.71 5.90 -3.29
CA VAL A 227 17.95 6.95 -4.29
C VAL A 227 16.78 7.91 -4.43
N ILE A 228 15.56 7.46 -4.11
CA ILE A 228 14.32 8.23 -4.29
C ILE A 228 13.84 8.93 -3.01
N ALA A 229 14.62 8.85 -1.93
CA ALA A 229 14.24 9.31 -0.58
C ALA A 229 12.88 8.75 -0.12
N ALA A 230 12.54 7.53 -0.57
CA ALA A 230 11.34 6.81 -0.16
C ALA A 230 11.50 6.08 1.18
N SER A 231 12.75 5.92 1.64
CA SER A 231 13.05 5.24 2.89
C SER A 231 12.22 5.80 4.04
N SER A 232 11.50 4.91 4.72
CA SER A 232 10.67 5.22 5.90
C SER A 232 9.54 6.23 5.63
N MET A 233 9.12 6.37 4.37
CA MET A 233 7.98 7.21 3.96
C MET A 233 6.97 6.38 3.18
N MET A 234 5.70 6.80 3.20
CA MET A 234 4.71 6.23 2.28
C MET A 234 5.01 6.60 0.83
N VAL A 235 5.04 5.58 -0.02
CA VAL A 235 5.29 5.67 -1.45
C VAL A 235 4.03 5.27 -2.20
N ALA A 236 3.68 5.99 -3.26
CA ALA A 236 2.68 5.54 -4.22
C ALA A 236 3.30 5.27 -5.59
N PHE A 237 2.64 4.44 -6.37
CA PHE A 237 3.10 4.11 -7.71
C PHE A 237 1.97 3.86 -8.71
N MET A 238 2.36 3.86 -9.98
CA MET A 238 1.60 3.32 -11.10
C MET A 238 2.49 2.46 -11.99
N ALA A 239 1.94 1.36 -12.50
CA ALA A 239 2.61 0.44 -13.41
C ALA A 239 1.67 0.08 -14.57
N TRP A 240 2.17 0.18 -15.80
CA TRP A 240 1.45 -0.24 -17.01
C TRP A 240 1.89 -1.63 -17.44
N MET A 241 0.97 -2.58 -17.42
CA MET A 241 1.24 -3.98 -17.79
C MET A 241 0.77 -4.27 -19.22
N ASP A 242 1.49 -5.16 -19.89
CA ASP A 242 0.99 -5.84 -21.09
C ASP A 242 -0.03 -6.91 -20.67
N GLY A 243 -1.24 -6.84 -21.22
CA GLY A 243 -2.28 -7.85 -21.04
C GLY A 243 -2.57 -8.66 -22.30
#